data_AF-W7E2F5-F1
#
_entry.id   AF-W7E2F5-F1
#
_cell.length_a   1.000
_cell.length_b   1.000
_cell.length_c   1.000
_cell.angle_alpha   90.00
_cell.angle_beta   90.00
_cell.angle_gamma   90.00
#
_symmetry.space_group_name_H-M   'P 1'
#
loop_
_entity.id
_entity.type
_entity.pdbx_description
1 polymer ?
#
loop_
_entity_poly.entity_id
_entity_poly.type
_entity_poly.pdbx_seq_one_letter_code
_entity_poly.pdbx_strand_id
1 'polypeptide(L)'
;MNWNVEYEKWLDNGQLDADLRGQLEALQGDEKTLEDSFYKNMEFGTAGMRGVLGAGTNRMNIYTIRKASYGLAKFVAENGDAAKKRGVVIAYDPRHMSQEFAYESAAVLGANGIKSYVFESLRPTPELSFAIRDLNCFSGVVITASHNPPEYNGYKVYGEDGGQMPPASADAVTEYINSVEDIFSVEIKDVRELEANGILEVISDKVDVPYLEKLKEVIVNKSLVKEKGGELKNCVYPASRYRWNFRRTCAK
;
A
#
# COMPACT_ATOMS: atom_id res chain seq x y z
N MET A 1 10.26 10.61 -22.88
CA MET A 1 10.34 9.13 -22.81
C MET A 1 9.91 8.60 -24.17
N ASN A 2 10.64 7.67 -24.76
CA ASN A 2 10.21 7.00 -26.00
C ASN A 2 9.50 5.71 -25.60
N TRP A 3 8.18 5.69 -25.70
CA TRP A 3 7.35 4.61 -25.17
C TRP A 3 7.66 3.25 -25.83
N ASN A 4 8.02 3.25 -27.12
CA ASN A 4 8.39 2.03 -27.85
C ASN A 4 9.66 1.39 -27.26
N VAL A 5 10.66 2.21 -26.95
CA VAL A 5 11.93 1.73 -26.36
C VAL A 5 11.70 1.15 -24.96
N GLU A 6 10.86 1.79 -24.14
CA GLU A 6 10.52 1.27 -22.80
C GLU A 6 9.70 -0.02 -22.89
N TYR A 7 8.77 -0.10 -23.83
CA TYR A 7 8.00 -1.32 -24.09
C TYR A 7 8.90 -2.49 -24.50
N GLU A 8 9.80 -2.29 -25.48
CA GLU A 8 10.78 -3.30 -25.91
C GLU A 8 11.69 -3.73 -24.74
N LYS A 9 12.18 -2.76 -23.94
CA LYS A 9 12.97 -3.04 -22.73
C LYS A 9 12.23 -3.96 -21.75
N TRP A 10 10.93 -3.75 -21.55
CA TRP A 10 10.13 -4.62 -20.69
C TRP A 10 9.97 -6.01 -21.29
N LEU A 11 9.66 -6.11 -22.58
CA LEU A 11 9.45 -7.40 -23.26
C LEU A 11 10.72 -8.25 -23.30
N ASP A 12 11.88 -7.62 -23.53
CA ASP A 12 13.18 -8.27 -23.60
C ASP A 12 13.75 -8.66 -22.21
N ASN A 13 13.17 -8.15 -21.13
CA ASN A 13 13.63 -8.48 -19.79
C ASN A 13 13.22 -9.90 -19.39
N GLY A 14 14.18 -10.83 -19.37
CA GLY A 14 13.97 -12.22 -18.97
C GLY A 14 13.50 -12.42 -17.51
N GLN A 15 13.55 -11.39 -16.67
CA GLN A 15 13.04 -11.39 -15.30
C GLN A 15 11.65 -10.75 -15.16
N LEU A 16 11.02 -10.37 -16.28
CA LEU A 16 9.66 -9.85 -16.28
C LEU A 16 8.69 -10.92 -15.74
N ASP A 17 7.86 -10.52 -14.79
CA ASP A 17 6.77 -11.32 -14.25
C ASP A 17 5.89 -11.91 -15.37
N ALA A 18 5.52 -13.18 -15.22
CA ALA A 18 4.85 -13.94 -16.27
C ALA A 18 3.46 -13.37 -16.62
N ASP A 19 2.71 -12.87 -15.63
CA ASP A 19 1.38 -12.31 -15.87
C ASP A 19 1.50 -10.96 -16.60
N LEU A 20 2.48 -10.14 -16.22
CA LEU A 20 2.75 -8.87 -16.92
C LEU A 20 3.29 -9.10 -18.34
N ARG A 21 4.12 -10.12 -18.55
CA ARG A 21 4.56 -10.54 -19.88
C ARG A 21 3.38 -10.96 -20.75
N GLY A 22 2.50 -11.82 -20.23
CA GLY A 22 1.30 -12.24 -20.95
C GLY A 22 0.36 -11.08 -21.30
N GLN A 23 0.27 -10.07 -20.43
CA GLN A 23 -0.48 -8.84 -20.74
C GLN A 23 0.16 -8.05 -21.89
N LEU A 24 1.49 -7.87 -21.90
CA LEU A 24 2.18 -7.18 -22.98
C LEU A 24 2.03 -7.92 -24.32
N GLU A 25 2.18 -9.24 -24.32
CA GLU A 25 1.99 -10.08 -25.51
C GLU A 25 0.55 -9.98 -26.04
N ALA A 26 -0.46 -9.94 -25.15
CA ALA A 26 -1.86 -9.77 -25.53
C ALA A 26 -2.19 -8.38 -26.11
N LEU A 27 -1.38 -7.37 -25.79
CA LEU A 27 -1.52 -6.00 -26.30
C LEU A 27 -0.72 -5.76 -27.59
N GLN A 28 -0.03 -6.78 -28.12
CA GLN A 28 0.76 -6.64 -29.34
C GLN A 28 -0.13 -6.17 -30.51
N GLY A 29 0.23 -5.02 -31.10
CA GLY A 29 -0.52 -4.39 -32.18
C GLY A 29 -1.58 -3.37 -31.73
N ASP A 30 -1.86 -3.24 -30.43
CA ASP A 30 -2.62 -2.12 -29.86
C ASP A 30 -1.68 -0.99 -29.43
N GLU A 31 -1.15 -0.27 -30.43
CA GLU A 31 -0.21 0.84 -30.21
C GLU A 31 -0.74 1.89 -29.24
N LYS A 32 -2.05 2.16 -29.24
CA LYS A 32 -2.66 3.17 -28.39
C LYS A 32 -2.58 2.78 -26.91
N THR A 33 -2.91 1.53 -26.58
CA THR A 33 -2.86 1.05 -25.20
C THR A 33 -1.40 0.88 -24.74
N LEU A 34 -0.51 0.45 -25.63
CA LEU A 34 0.92 0.37 -25.34
C LEU A 34 1.53 1.75 -25.09
N GLU A 35 1.24 2.73 -25.96
CA GLU A 35 1.66 4.11 -25.75
C GLU A 35 1.16 4.63 -24.40
N ASP A 36 -0.13 4.49 -24.08
CA ASP A 36 -0.67 4.94 -22.79
C ASP A 36 -0.03 4.22 -21.58
N SER A 37 0.46 3.00 -21.76
CA SER A 37 1.12 2.23 -20.69
C SER A 37 2.58 2.64 -20.44
N PHE A 38 3.24 3.27 -21.43
CA PHE A 38 4.68 3.55 -21.42
C PHE A 38 5.10 5.00 -21.73
N TYR A 39 4.18 5.89 -22.10
CA TYR A 39 4.53 7.29 -22.44
C TYR A 39 5.09 8.09 -21.26
N LYS A 40 4.83 7.64 -20.03
CA LYS A 40 5.36 8.26 -18.80
C LYS A 40 5.55 7.24 -17.69
N ASN A 41 6.20 7.69 -16.62
CA ASN A 41 6.14 7.01 -15.32
C ASN A 41 4.87 7.43 -14.57
N MET A 42 4.33 6.56 -13.72
CA MET A 42 3.31 6.98 -12.77
C MET A 42 3.83 8.10 -11.86
N GLU A 43 3.00 9.11 -11.66
CA GLU A 43 3.32 10.23 -10.80
C GLU A 43 3.07 9.85 -9.33
N PHE A 44 4.05 10.18 -8.49
CA PHE A 44 3.92 10.12 -7.05
C PHE A 44 3.70 11.54 -6.53
N GLY A 45 2.58 11.77 -5.84
CA GLY A 45 2.27 13.06 -5.25
C GLY A 45 2.07 12.97 -3.74
N THR A 46 1.67 14.08 -3.14
CA THR A 46 1.32 14.15 -1.71
C THR A 46 0.23 13.15 -1.31
N ALA A 47 -0.66 12.82 -2.26
CA ALA A 47 -1.72 11.85 -2.07
C ALA A 47 -1.29 10.38 -2.29
N GLY A 48 0.00 10.13 -2.55
CA GLY A 48 0.54 8.87 -3.06
C GLY A 48 0.48 8.74 -4.57
N MET A 49 0.50 7.50 -5.07
CA MET A 49 0.28 7.16 -6.49
C MET A 49 -1.02 6.38 -6.68
N ARG A 50 -1.66 6.56 -7.84
CA ARG A 50 -2.86 5.82 -8.26
C ARG A 50 -2.80 5.59 -9.75
N GLY A 51 -3.23 4.41 -10.18
CA GLY A 51 -3.26 4.08 -11.60
C GLY A 51 -4.07 2.81 -11.85
N VAL A 52 -4.31 2.54 -13.13
CA VAL A 52 -4.93 1.29 -13.58
C VAL A 52 -3.91 0.16 -13.43
N LEU A 53 -4.36 -1.00 -12.99
CA LEU A 53 -3.54 -2.22 -12.94
C LEU A 53 -3.10 -2.60 -14.36
N GLY A 54 -1.84 -3.01 -14.52
CA GLY A 54 -1.36 -3.56 -15.78
C GLY A 54 0.15 -3.49 -15.96
N ALA A 55 0.63 -4.01 -17.09
CA ALA A 55 2.03 -3.90 -17.49
C ALA A 55 2.37 -2.49 -18.02
N GLY A 56 3.54 -1.99 -17.64
CA GLY A 56 4.07 -0.71 -18.09
C GLY A 56 4.40 0.27 -16.96
N THR A 57 5.13 1.32 -17.31
CA THR A 57 5.63 2.34 -16.38
C THR A 57 4.54 3.30 -15.89
N ASN A 58 3.46 3.44 -16.66
CA ASN A 58 2.26 4.22 -16.32
C ASN A 58 1.10 3.32 -15.82
N ARG A 59 1.43 2.21 -15.14
CA ARG A 59 0.47 1.26 -14.57
C ARG A 59 0.83 0.86 -13.14
N MET A 60 -0.18 0.47 -12.37
CA MET A 60 0.01 -0.18 -11.07
C MET A 60 0.40 -1.64 -11.30
N ASN A 61 1.61 -2.00 -10.89
CA ASN A 61 2.12 -3.37 -10.92
C ASN A 61 3.21 -3.55 -9.86
N ILE A 62 3.75 -4.76 -9.74
CA ILE A 62 4.77 -5.08 -8.74
C ILE A 62 6.02 -4.18 -8.88
N TYR A 63 6.43 -3.83 -10.10
CA TYR A 63 7.64 -3.03 -10.33
C TYR A 63 7.43 -1.57 -9.95
N THR A 64 6.27 -0.99 -10.25
CA THR A 64 5.96 0.39 -9.82
C THR A 64 5.77 0.49 -8.31
N ILE A 65 5.22 -0.56 -7.67
CA ILE A 65 5.14 -0.67 -6.20
C ILE A 65 6.54 -0.79 -5.59
N ARG A 66 7.41 -1.63 -6.15
CA ARG A 66 8.79 -1.77 -5.68
C ARG A 66 9.54 -0.44 -5.76
N LYS A 67 9.39 0.28 -6.89
CA LYS A 67 9.98 1.61 -7.09
C LYS A 67 9.48 2.63 -6.06
N ALA A 68 8.18 2.68 -5.80
CA ALA A 68 7.61 3.54 -4.76
C ALA A 68 8.11 3.19 -3.35
N SER A 69 8.18 1.89 -3.05
CA SER A 69 8.65 1.36 -1.77
C SER A 69 10.13 1.63 -1.56
N TYR A 70 10.94 1.59 -2.62
CA TYR A 70 12.34 1.97 -2.60
C TYR A 70 12.52 3.44 -2.25
N GLY A 71 11.72 4.32 -2.85
CA GLY A 71 11.74 5.75 -2.51
C GLY A 71 11.42 6.01 -1.04
N LEU A 72 10.40 5.34 -0.51
CA LEU A 72 10.09 5.39 0.92
C LEU A 72 11.23 4.82 1.76
N ALA A 73 11.84 3.70 1.34
CA ALA A 73 12.95 3.08 2.06
C ALA A 73 14.16 4.02 2.18
N LYS A 74 14.49 4.76 1.12
CA LYS A 74 15.56 5.76 1.15
C LYS A 74 15.23 6.93 2.07
N PHE A 75 14.00 7.45 2.00
CA PHE A 75 13.55 8.49 2.92
C PHE A 75 13.63 8.05 4.40
N VAL A 76 13.20 6.83 4.72
CA VAL A 76 13.32 6.27 6.08
C VAL A 76 14.79 6.15 6.49
N ALA A 77 15.65 5.66 5.60
CA ALA A 77 17.08 5.48 5.88
C ALA A 77 17.83 6.80 6.08
N GLU A 78 17.46 7.86 5.35
CA GLU A 78 18.00 9.21 5.53
C GLU A 78 17.70 9.77 6.94
N ASN A 79 16.61 9.34 7.56
CA ASN A 79 16.23 9.69 8.92
C ASN A 79 16.88 8.79 10.01
N GLY A 80 17.86 7.97 9.62
CA GLY A 80 18.75 7.23 10.50
C GLY A 80 18.21 5.88 11.01
N ASP A 81 19.08 5.14 11.71
CA ASP A 81 18.80 3.77 12.16
C ASP A 81 17.61 3.68 13.13
N ALA A 82 17.34 4.75 13.88
CA ALA A 82 16.17 4.82 14.75
C ALA A 82 14.86 4.76 13.93
N ALA A 83 14.80 5.46 12.80
CA ALA A 83 13.66 5.42 11.88
C ALA A 83 13.51 4.02 11.26
N LYS A 84 14.61 3.41 10.83
CA LYS A 84 14.61 2.04 10.27
C LYS A 84 14.08 0.99 11.27
N LYS A 85 14.44 1.11 12.55
CA LYS A 85 14.00 0.21 13.63
C LYS A 85 12.54 0.43 14.00
N ARG A 86 12.07 1.68 14.03
CA ARG A 86 10.65 2.02 14.22
C ARG A 86 9.80 1.44 13.09
N GLY A 87 10.31 1.48 11.87
CA GLY A 87 9.75 0.75 10.74
C GLY A 87 8.53 1.40 10.10
N VAL A 88 7.88 0.63 9.23
CA VAL A 88 6.73 1.04 8.43
C VAL A 88 5.60 0.03 8.60
N VAL A 89 4.39 0.50 8.93
CA VAL A 89 3.18 -0.34 8.96
C VAL A 89 2.44 -0.26 7.62
N ILE A 90 1.90 -1.37 7.15
CA ILE A 90 1.31 -1.52 5.81
C ILE A 90 -0.08 -2.14 5.95
N ALA A 91 -1.09 -1.41 5.50
CA ALA A 91 -2.47 -1.87 5.38
C ALA A 91 -2.89 -1.91 3.91
N TYR A 92 -3.98 -2.63 3.63
CA TYR A 92 -4.52 -2.71 2.29
C TYR A 92 -6.04 -2.91 2.29
N ASP A 93 -6.65 -2.46 1.19
CA ASP A 93 -8.07 -2.66 0.89
C ASP A 93 -8.27 -3.93 0.01
N PRO A 94 -9.48 -4.28 -0.44
CA PRO A 94 -9.76 -5.57 -1.09
C PRO A 94 -9.39 -5.58 -2.58
N ARG A 95 -8.82 -4.51 -3.13
CA ARG A 95 -8.64 -4.38 -4.59
C ARG A 95 -7.71 -5.49 -5.05
N HIS A 96 -7.88 -5.90 -6.30
CA HIS A 96 -6.95 -6.84 -6.92
C HIS A 96 -5.50 -6.37 -6.73
N MET A 97 -4.62 -7.31 -6.42
CA MET A 97 -3.20 -7.10 -6.10
C MET A 97 -2.89 -6.36 -4.80
N SER A 98 -3.87 -5.95 -3.98
CA SER A 98 -3.54 -5.10 -2.82
C SER A 98 -2.74 -5.81 -1.74
N GLN A 99 -3.02 -7.10 -1.52
CA GLN A 99 -2.24 -7.92 -0.60
C GLN A 99 -0.85 -8.15 -1.16
N GLU A 100 -0.75 -8.54 -2.42
CA GLU A 100 0.50 -8.76 -3.14
C GLU A 100 1.38 -7.51 -3.09
N PHE A 101 0.82 -6.34 -3.37
CA PHE A 101 1.51 -5.05 -3.29
C PHE A 101 1.95 -4.70 -1.87
N ALA A 102 1.18 -5.06 -0.84
CA ALA A 102 1.60 -4.86 0.55
C ALA A 102 2.84 -5.69 0.90
N TYR A 103 2.89 -6.96 0.47
CA TYR A 103 4.05 -7.82 0.69
C TYR A 103 5.24 -7.46 -0.19
N GLU A 104 5.03 -7.03 -1.44
CA GLU A 104 6.08 -6.47 -2.30
C GLU A 104 6.72 -5.22 -1.67
N SER A 105 5.90 -4.38 -1.04
CA SER A 105 6.40 -3.21 -0.31
C SER A 105 7.26 -3.63 0.89
N ALA A 106 6.81 -4.64 1.66
CA ALA A 106 7.58 -5.20 2.76
C ALA A 106 8.90 -5.84 2.30
N ALA A 107 8.91 -6.52 1.16
CA ALA A 107 10.08 -7.15 0.57
C ALA A 107 11.18 -6.12 0.24
N VAL A 108 10.82 -4.97 -0.33
CA VAL A 108 11.76 -3.86 -0.61
C VAL A 108 12.24 -3.19 0.67
N LEU A 109 11.35 -2.95 1.64
CA LEU A 109 11.72 -2.38 2.95
C LEU A 109 12.72 -3.28 3.67
N GLY A 110 12.48 -4.60 3.66
CA GLY A 110 13.36 -5.59 4.26
C GLY A 110 14.71 -5.72 3.55
N ALA A 111 14.75 -5.58 2.22
CA ALA A 111 16.01 -5.48 1.47
C ALA A 111 16.87 -4.30 1.95
N ASN A 112 16.23 -3.18 2.32
CA ASN A 112 16.89 -2.00 2.88
C ASN A 112 17.08 -2.06 4.43
N GLY A 113 16.76 -3.18 5.07
CA GLY A 113 16.92 -3.39 6.51
C GLY A 113 15.98 -2.55 7.37
N ILE A 114 14.77 -2.28 6.88
CA ILE A 114 13.73 -1.52 7.59
C ILE A 114 12.70 -2.51 8.14
N LYS A 115 12.37 -2.37 9.44
CA LYS A 115 11.30 -3.14 10.08
C LYS A 115 9.98 -2.83 9.38
N SER A 116 9.16 -3.84 9.12
CA SER A 116 7.83 -3.66 8.55
C SER A 116 6.78 -4.45 9.32
N TYR A 117 5.56 -3.91 9.34
CA TYR A 117 4.39 -4.56 9.90
C TYR A 117 3.32 -4.65 8.81
N VAL A 118 2.84 -5.84 8.47
CA VAL A 118 1.79 -6.02 7.46
C VAL A 118 0.55 -6.57 8.14
N PHE A 119 -0.61 -5.97 7.94
CA PHE A 119 -1.85 -6.56 8.45
C PHE A 119 -2.14 -7.90 7.76
N GLU A 120 -2.55 -8.91 8.53
CA GLU A 120 -2.86 -10.25 8.01
C GLU A 120 -4.00 -10.25 6.97
N SER A 121 -4.85 -9.23 7.04
CA SER A 121 -6.05 -9.08 6.23
C SER A 121 -6.46 -7.61 6.11
N LEU A 122 -7.59 -7.36 5.44
CA LEU A 122 -8.07 -6.02 5.10
C LEU A 122 -8.18 -5.12 6.33
N ARG A 123 -7.60 -3.92 6.28
CA ARG A 123 -7.76 -2.91 7.33
C ARG A 123 -7.99 -1.52 6.76
N PRO A 124 -8.91 -0.74 7.36
CA PRO A 124 -9.25 0.59 6.88
C PRO A 124 -8.13 1.58 7.20
N THR A 125 -8.01 2.63 6.38
CA THR A 125 -7.08 3.75 6.59
C THR A 125 -7.04 4.33 8.03
N PRO A 126 -8.17 4.54 8.74
CA PRO A 126 -8.12 5.00 10.14
C PRO A 126 -7.40 4.04 11.10
N GLU A 127 -7.43 2.74 10.83
CA GLU A 127 -6.75 1.75 11.66
C GLU A 127 -5.24 1.72 11.37
N LEU A 128 -4.84 1.92 10.11
CA LEU A 128 -3.43 2.23 9.78
C LEU A 128 -2.94 3.48 10.54
N SER A 129 -3.71 4.57 10.48
CA SER A 129 -3.38 5.84 11.15
C SER A 129 -3.19 5.65 12.66
N PHE A 130 -4.04 4.82 13.29
CA PHE A 130 -3.88 4.40 14.67
C PHE A 130 -2.60 3.56 14.87
N ALA A 131 -2.41 2.52 14.05
CA ALA A 131 -1.30 1.58 14.13
C ALA A 131 0.07 2.25 14.06
N ILE A 132 0.22 3.29 13.21
CA ILE A 132 1.47 4.05 13.10
C ILE A 132 1.88 4.60 14.47
N ARG A 133 0.92 5.20 15.19
CA ARG A 133 1.18 5.82 16.49
C ARG A 133 1.31 4.79 17.60
N ASP A 134 0.47 3.76 17.59
CA ASP A 134 0.43 2.72 18.61
C ASP A 134 1.70 1.85 18.59
N LEU A 135 2.18 1.49 17.40
CA LEU A 135 3.42 0.74 17.20
C LEU A 135 4.66 1.65 17.16
N ASN A 136 4.50 2.97 17.28
CA ASN A 136 5.55 3.97 17.14
C ASN A 136 6.36 3.82 15.84
N CYS A 137 5.68 3.51 14.72
CA CYS A 137 6.29 3.44 13.40
C CYS A 137 6.76 4.82 12.93
N PHE A 138 7.75 4.86 12.05
CA PHE A 138 8.21 6.09 11.42
C PHE A 138 7.28 6.53 10.29
N SER A 139 6.65 5.58 9.60
CA SER A 139 5.73 5.85 8.50
C SER A 139 4.72 4.73 8.37
N GLY A 140 3.75 4.91 7.48
CA GLY A 140 2.83 3.84 7.08
C GLY A 140 2.46 3.92 5.61
N VAL A 141 2.05 2.78 5.07
CA VAL A 141 1.58 2.63 3.69
C VAL A 141 0.17 2.07 3.71
N VAL A 142 -0.72 2.62 2.88
CA VAL A 142 -1.96 1.95 2.55
C VAL A 142 -2.07 1.71 1.05
N ILE A 143 -2.27 0.45 0.69
CA ILE A 143 -2.56 0.03 -0.67
C ILE A 143 -4.07 0.21 -0.91
N THR A 144 -4.41 1.29 -1.61
CA THR A 144 -5.80 1.65 -1.92
C THR A 144 -5.88 2.76 -2.96
N ALA A 145 -6.82 2.62 -3.90
CA ALA A 145 -7.31 3.75 -4.70
C ALA A 145 -8.65 4.31 -4.17
N SER A 146 -8.99 4.10 -2.91
CA SER A 146 -10.18 4.65 -2.25
C SER A 146 -11.47 4.37 -3.04
N HIS A 147 -12.15 5.40 -3.56
CA HIS A 147 -13.40 5.30 -4.31
C HIS A 147 -13.23 5.17 -5.83
N ASN A 148 -11.99 5.11 -6.34
CA ASN A 148 -11.75 4.89 -7.77
C ASN A 148 -12.40 3.56 -8.26
N PRO A 149 -12.60 3.42 -9.58
CA PRO A 149 -13.07 2.18 -10.20
C PRO A 149 -12.25 0.94 -9.81
N PRO A 150 -12.80 -0.30 -9.92
CA PRO A 150 -12.14 -1.53 -9.47
C PRO A 150 -10.78 -1.83 -10.13
N GLU A 151 -10.59 -1.43 -11.38
CA GLU A 151 -9.36 -1.59 -12.15
C GLU A 151 -8.22 -0.71 -11.66
N TYR A 152 -8.51 0.27 -10.79
CA TYR A 152 -7.49 1.10 -10.16
C TYR A 152 -6.95 0.44 -8.90
N ASN A 153 -5.66 0.67 -8.64
CA ASN A 153 -5.10 0.53 -7.31
C ASN A 153 -4.23 1.76 -6.98
N GLY A 154 -3.68 1.82 -5.77
CA GLY A 154 -2.87 2.95 -5.36
C GLY A 154 -2.01 2.62 -4.16
N TYR A 155 -1.02 3.47 -3.93
CA TYR A 155 -0.05 3.36 -2.85
C TYR A 155 0.04 4.74 -2.20
N LYS A 156 -0.33 4.84 -0.93
CA LYS A 156 -0.33 6.12 -0.19
C LYS A 156 0.56 6.02 1.03
N VAL A 157 1.30 7.10 1.30
CA VAL A 157 2.24 7.17 2.42
C VAL A 157 1.73 8.11 3.51
N TYR A 158 1.93 7.68 4.75
CA TYR A 158 1.50 8.35 5.96
C TYR A 158 2.73 8.65 6.83
N GLY A 159 2.73 9.81 7.49
CA GLY A 159 3.78 10.22 8.42
C GLY A 159 3.64 9.55 9.78
N GLU A 160 4.64 9.73 10.65
CA GLU A 160 4.67 9.21 12.02
C GLU A 160 3.53 9.72 12.92
N ASP A 161 2.89 10.83 12.56
CA ASP A 161 1.71 11.37 13.22
C ASP A 161 0.41 10.61 12.88
N GLY A 162 0.50 9.61 11.99
CA GLY A 162 -0.64 8.87 11.45
C GLY A 162 -1.43 9.64 10.40
N GLY A 163 -0.98 10.83 10.01
CA GLY A 163 -1.55 11.66 8.95
C GLY A 163 -0.97 11.30 7.59
N GLN A 164 -1.61 11.79 6.51
CA GLN A 164 -1.00 11.68 5.18
C GLN A 164 0.28 12.50 5.13
N MET A 165 1.32 11.96 4.48
CA MET A 165 2.63 12.58 4.43
C MET A 165 2.57 14.03 3.91
N PRO A 166 3.19 15.00 4.61
CA PRO A 166 3.16 16.40 4.19
C PRO A 166 3.97 16.63 2.91
N PRO A 167 3.74 17.74 2.19
CA PRO A 167 4.36 18.00 0.88
C PRO A 167 5.88 17.84 0.86
N ALA A 168 6.62 18.47 1.79
CA ALA A 168 8.08 18.41 1.80
C ALA A 168 8.63 16.97 1.92
N SER A 169 8.01 16.12 2.74
CA SER A 169 8.40 14.72 2.88
C SER A 169 7.98 13.88 1.67
N ALA A 170 6.81 14.17 1.09
CA ALA A 170 6.36 13.50 -0.13
C ALA A 170 7.24 13.84 -1.35
N ASP A 171 7.73 15.08 -1.42
CA ASP A 171 8.66 15.53 -2.46
C ASP A 171 10.01 14.79 -2.32
N ALA A 172 10.55 14.67 -1.10
CA ALA A 172 11.76 13.89 -0.85
C ALA A 172 11.60 12.41 -1.24
N VAL A 173 10.47 11.77 -0.92
CA VAL A 173 10.17 10.41 -1.39
C VAL A 173 10.12 10.37 -2.92
N THR A 174 9.48 11.35 -3.56
CA THR A 174 9.37 11.45 -5.02
C THR A 174 10.73 11.58 -5.69
N GLU A 175 11.66 12.34 -5.11
CA GLU A 175 13.04 12.45 -5.60
C GLU A 175 13.73 11.09 -5.59
N TYR A 176 13.63 10.33 -4.50
CA TYR A 176 14.20 8.98 -4.44
C TYR A 176 13.52 8.00 -5.42
N ILE A 177 12.20 8.09 -5.61
CA ILE A 177 11.49 7.31 -6.63
C ILE A 177 12.07 7.64 -8.02
N ASN A 178 12.20 8.92 -8.35
CA ASN A 178 12.68 9.36 -9.66
C ASN A 178 14.17 9.04 -9.89
N SER A 179 14.96 8.85 -8.83
CA SER A 179 16.36 8.42 -8.91
C SER A 179 16.53 6.97 -9.40
N VAL A 180 15.46 6.16 -9.41
CA VAL A 180 15.51 4.78 -9.93
C VAL A 180 15.42 4.81 -11.45
N GLU A 181 16.58 4.67 -12.10
CA GLU A 181 16.73 4.61 -13.55
C GLU A 181 16.19 3.30 -14.12
N ASP A 182 16.56 2.17 -13.52
CA ASP A 182 16.07 0.85 -13.92
C ASP A 182 15.09 0.28 -12.90
N ILE A 183 13.81 0.20 -13.28
CA ILE A 183 12.75 -0.27 -12.40
C ILE A 183 12.94 -1.74 -11.98
N PHE A 184 13.66 -2.52 -12.79
CA PHE A 184 13.95 -3.93 -12.53
C PHE A 184 15.11 -4.14 -11.55
N SER A 185 15.91 -3.10 -11.29
CA SER A 185 17.07 -3.16 -10.38
C SER A 185 16.70 -3.05 -8.90
N VAL A 186 15.43 -2.79 -8.57
CA VAL A 186 15.00 -2.64 -7.18
C VAL A 186 15.07 -3.98 -6.45
N GLU A 187 16.01 -4.08 -5.51
CA GLU A 187 16.22 -5.28 -4.69
C GLU A 187 15.03 -5.58 -3.79
N ILE A 188 14.71 -6.87 -3.68
CA ILE A 188 13.72 -7.43 -2.76
C ILE A 188 14.36 -8.56 -1.96
N LYS A 189 13.79 -8.84 -0.78
CA LYS A 189 14.09 -10.05 0.00
C LYS A 189 12.87 -10.95 0.08
N ASP A 190 13.12 -12.24 0.24
CA ASP A 190 12.05 -13.22 0.42
C ASP A 190 11.25 -12.90 1.70
N VAL A 191 9.93 -12.86 1.55
CA VAL A 191 9.00 -12.50 2.62
C VAL A 191 9.10 -13.47 3.80
N ARG A 192 9.28 -14.77 3.54
CA ARG A 192 9.37 -15.79 4.60
C ARG A 192 10.67 -15.65 5.38
N GLU A 193 11.77 -15.30 4.71
CA GLU A 193 13.02 -14.97 5.41
C GLU A 193 12.88 -13.73 6.30
N LEU A 194 12.19 -12.70 5.82
CA LEU A 194 11.91 -11.47 6.59
C LEU A 194 11.02 -11.74 7.80
N GLU A 195 10.02 -12.62 7.69
CA GLU A 195 9.20 -13.05 8.82
C GLU A 195 10.04 -13.86 9.82
N ALA A 196 10.83 -14.82 9.34
CA ALA A 196 11.63 -15.70 10.18
C ALA A 196 12.70 -14.95 10.99
N ASN A 197 13.26 -13.87 10.44
CA ASN A 197 14.25 -13.03 11.13
C ASN A 197 13.64 -11.82 11.87
N GLY A 198 12.31 -11.66 11.83
CA GLY A 198 11.57 -10.62 12.55
C GLY A 198 11.67 -9.21 11.95
N ILE A 199 12.25 -9.05 10.76
CA ILE A 199 12.23 -7.78 10.01
C ILE A 199 10.80 -7.46 9.55
N LEU A 200 10.05 -8.47 9.11
CA LEU A 200 8.62 -8.38 8.82
C LEU A 200 7.82 -9.04 9.95
N GLU A 201 6.79 -8.35 10.44
CA GLU A 201 5.84 -8.87 11.41
C GLU A 201 4.43 -8.79 10.84
N VAL A 202 3.75 -9.93 10.72
CA VAL A 202 2.33 -9.96 10.37
C VAL A 202 1.49 -9.63 11.62
N ILE A 203 0.61 -8.63 11.52
CA ILE A 203 -0.15 -8.09 12.65
C ILE A 203 -1.67 -8.25 12.45
N SER A 204 -2.38 -8.38 13.56
CA SER A 204 -3.85 -8.47 13.63
C SER A 204 -4.38 -7.94 14.95
N ASP A 205 -4.89 -8.81 15.84
CA ASP A 205 -5.52 -8.48 17.13
C ASP A 205 -4.64 -7.59 18.03
N LYS A 206 -3.32 -7.69 17.89
CA LYS A 206 -2.34 -6.83 18.56
C LYS A 206 -2.63 -5.34 18.36
N VAL A 207 -3.17 -4.95 17.21
CA VAL A 207 -3.53 -3.58 16.87
C VAL A 207 -5.04 -3.37 16.87
N ASP A 208 -5.81 -4.36 16.39
CA ASP A 208 -7.27 -4.25 16.29
C ASP A 208 -7.92 -4.03 17.67
N VAL A 209 -7.47 -4.77 18.69
CA VAL A 209 -8.05 -4.68 20.04
C VAL A 209 -7.79 -3.29 20.65
N PRO A 210 -6.55 -2.77 20.71
CA PRO A 210 -6.32 -1.39 21.15
C PRO A 210 -7.09 -0.34 20.35
N TYR A 211 -7.18 -0.49 19.02
CA TYR A 211 -7.92 0.43 18.16
C TYR A 211 -9.41 0.47 18.54
N LEU A 212 -10.05 -0.69 18.70
CA LEU A 212 -11.45 -0.80 19.07
C LEU A 212 -11.72 -0.27 20.49
N GLU A 213 -10.80 -0.47 21.43
CA GLU A 213 -10.93 0.13 22.78
C GLU A 213 -10.85 1.65 22.72
N LYS A 214 -9.94 2.23 21.93
CA LYS A 214 -9.88 3.69 21.73
C LYS A 214 -11.07 4.24 20.98
N LEU A 215 -11.65 3.47 20.06
CA LEU A 215 -12.88 3.86 19.35
C LEU A 215 -14.08 4.01 20.31
N LYS A 216 -14.14 3.25 21.41
CA LYS A 216 -15.18 3.42 22.44
C LYS A 216 -15.04 4.73 23.22
N GLU A 217 -13.83 5.30 23.27
CA GLU A 217 -13.56 6.54 24.00
C GLU A 217 -14.10 7.78 23.26
N VAL A 218 -14.16 7.77 21.92
CA VAL A 218 -14.66 8.87 21.10
C VAL A 218 -16.20 8.97 21.02
N ILE A 219 -16.93 8.03 21.62
CA ILE A 219 -18.39 8.07 21.69
C ILE A 219 -18.82 9.28 22.53
N VAL A 220 -19.50 10.24 21.88
CA VAL A 220 -19.91 11.52 22.48
C VAL A 220 -20.91 11.35 23.62
N ASN A 221 -21.99 10.59 23.41
CA ASN A 221 -23.05 10.40 24.40
C ASN A 221 -23.17 8.94 24.84
N LYS A 222 -22.24 8.52 25.70
CA LYS A 222 -22.19 7.14 26.23
C LYS A 222 -23.46 6.75 26.99
N SER A 223 -24.07 7.69 27.72
CA SER A 223 -25.33 7.48 28.43
C SER A 223 -26.48 7.18 27.49
N LEU A 224 -26.63 7.95 26.40
CA LEU A 224 -27.70 7.75 25.43
C LEU A 224 -27.51 6.43 24.66
N VAL A 225 -26.28 6.08 24.28
CA VAL A 225 -25.99 4.77 23.66
C VAL A 225 -26.34 3.63 24.61
N LYS A 226 -26.06 3.77 25.92
CA LYS A 226 -26.42 2.77 26.92
C LYS A 226 -27.93 2.65 27.14
N GLU A 227 -28.65 3.78 27.15
CA GLU A 227 -30.10 3.82 27.38
C GLU A 227 -30.90 3.37 26.15
N LYS A 228 -30.53 3.86 24.97
CA LYS A 228 -31.32 3.76 23.73
C LYS A 228 -30.68 2.93 22.63
N GLY A 229 -29.41 2.55 22.76
CA GLY A 229 -28.70 1.82 21.71
C GLY A 229 -29.33 0.47 21.37
N GLY A 230 -29.91 -0.22 22.35
CA GLY A 230 -30.64 -1.48 22.14
C GLY A 230 -31.99 -1.32 21.43
N GLU A 231 -32.52 -0.10 21.31
CA GLU A 231 -33.74 0.20 20.55
C GLU A 231 -33.43 0.45 19.05
N LEU A 232 -32.15 0.69 18.71
CA LEU A 232 -31.71 1.01 17.36
C LEU A 232 -31.37 -0.25 16.54
N LYS A 233 -32.06 -0.42 15.41
CA LYS A 233 -31.69 -1.42 14.41
C LYS A 233 -30.70 -0.81 13.43
N ASN A 234 -29.44 -1.17 13.58
CA ASN A 234 -28.38 -0.73 12.70
C ASN A 234 -28.19 -1.73 11.54
N CYS A 235 -28.33 -1.24 10.31
CA CYS A 235 -27.96 -1.98 9.10
C CYS A 235 -26.67 -1.39 8.56
N VAL A 236 -25.54 -2.08 8.77
CA VAL A 236 -24.27 -1.71 8.18
C VAL A 236 -24.10 -2.48 6.88
N TYR A 237 -24.07 -1.75 5.77
CA TYR A 237 -23.62 -2.29 4.49
C TYR A 237 -22.14 -1.95 4.38
N PRO A 238 -21.22 -2.90 4.64
CA PRO A 238 -19.89 -2.73 4.10
C PRO A 238 -20.11 -2.65 2.59
N ALA A 239 -19.86 -1.47 1.98
CA ALA A 239 -19.74 -1.40 0.54
C ALA A 239 -18.85 -2.58 0.14
N SER A 240 -19.23 -3.32 -0.89
CA SER A 240 -18.73 -4.66 -1.32
C SER A 240 -17.21 -4.88 -1.33
N ARG A 241 -16.46 -3.84 -1.00
CA ARG A 241 -15.03 -3.69 -0.82
C ARG A 241 -14.48 -4.06 0.56
N TYR A 242 -15.25 -4.45 1.55
CA TYR A 242 -14.65 -5.13 2.71
C TYR A 242 -15.49 -6.34 3.03
N ARG A 243 -15.09 -7.52 2.55
CA ARG A 243 -15.60 -8.78 3.10
C ARG A 243 -14.97 -8.97 4.48
N TRP A 244 -15.37 -8.15 5.43
CA TRP A 244 -15.29 -8.57 6.82
C TRP A 244 -16.18 -9.81 6.94
N ASN A 245 -15.76 -10.80 7.72
CA ASN A 245 -16.60 -11.93 8.14
C ASN A 245 -17.76 -11.49 9.08
N PHE A 246 -18.29 -10.27 8.91
CA PHE A 246 -19.61 -9.96 9.40
C PHE A 246 -20.61 -10.70 8.51
N ARG A 247 -21.15 -11.81 9.04
CA ARG A 247 -22.52 -12.23 8.65
C ARG A 247 -23.37 -10.97 8.58
N ARG A 248 -24.29 -10.86 7.63
CA ARG A 248 -25.33 -9.81 7.63
C ARG A 248 -26.03 -9.83 8.99
N THR A 249 -25.55 -9.03 9.92
CA THR A 249 -26.10 -8.93 11.26
C THR A 249 -26.87 -7.63 11.29
N CYS A 250 -28.16 -7.73 10.95
CA CYS A 250 -29.10 -6.86 11.62
C CYS A 250 -29.06 -7.30 13.10
N ALA A 251 -28.33 -6.57 13.94
CA ALA A 251 -28.45 -6.75 15.37
C ALA A 251 -29.92 -6.46 15.73
N LYS A 252 -30.58 -7.41 16.38
CA LYS A 252 -31.92 -7.24 16.93
C LYS A 252 -31.84 -6.45 18.22
#